data_AF-A0A9P6IYW6-F1
#
_entry.id   AF-A0A9P6IYW6-F1
#
_cell.length_a   1.000
_cell.length_b   1.000
_cell.length_c   1.000
_cell.angle_alpha   90.00
_cell.angle_beta   90.00
_cell.angle_gamma   90.00
#
_symmetry.space_group_name_H-M   'P 1'
#
loop_
_entity.id
_entity.type
_entity.pdbx_description
1 polymer ?
#
loop_
_entity_poly.entity_id
_entity_poly.type
_entity_poly.pdbx_seq_one_letter_code
_entity_poly.pdbx_strand_id
1 'polypeptide(L)'
;MAAKLWGDNYFDPTKKIWTTQCTTANGKPLERAFNMFILDVIFKVFQTVMSRKENEILALLPKLQINLTSEEKQFEGKPLLKIILNKYLPAGEAIMGMA
;
A
#
# COMPACT_ATOMS: atom_id res chain seq x y z
N MET A 1 -1.34 2.14 16.75
CA MET A 1 -1.92 1.98 15.40
C MET A 1 -1.58 0.62 14.79
N ALA A 2 -0.33 0.15 14.84
CA ALA A 2 0.08 -1.16 14.31
C ALA A 2 -0.78 -2.34 14.79
N ALA A 3 -1.13 -2.39 16.09
CA ALA A 3 -2.00 -3.45 16.64
C ALA A 3 -3.43 -3.48 16.03
N LYS A 4 -3.91 -2.37 15.45
CA LYS A 4 -5.21 -2.30 14.78
C LYS A 4 -5.14 -2.66 13.30
N LEU A 5 -3.94 -2.75 12.72
CA LEU A 5 -3.74 -3.12 11.33
C LEU A 5 -3.69 -4.65 11.13
N TRP A 6 -3.66 -5.44 12.20
CA TRP A 6 -3.58 -6.90 12.14
C TRP A 6 -4.69 -7.56 12.96
N GLY A 7 -5.00 -8.82 12.68
CA GLY A 7 -6.14 -9.53 13.28
C GLY A 7 -7.49 -9.07 12.75
N ASP A 8 -8.57 -9.41 13.46
CA ASP A 8 -9.97 -9.07 13.09
C ASP A 8 -10.31 -7.62 13.43
N ASN A 9 -9.53 -6.71 12.87
CA ASN A 9 -9.75 -5.28 12.93
C ASN A 9 -10.21 -4.77 11.55
N TYR A 10 -11.27 -3.97 11.57
CA TYR A 10 -11.92 -3.38 10.42
C TYR A 10 -12.02 -1.87 10.62
N PHE A 11 -12.01 -1.12 9.53
CA PHE A 11 -12.20 0.33 9.55
C PHE A 11 -13.42 0.69 8.71
N ASP A 12 -14.41 1.35 9.32
CA ASP A 12 -15.56 1.87 8.59
C ASP A 12 -15.22 3.26 8.03
N PRO A 13 -15.00 3.44 6.71
CA PRO A 13 -14.67 4.74 6.15
C PRO A 13 -15.82 5.75 6.22
N THR A 14 -17.07 5.27 6.37
CA THR A 14 -18.27 6.11 6.46
C THR A 14 -18.34 6.81 7.80
N LYS A 15 -18.07 6.07 8.87
CA LYS A 15 -18.11 6.57 10.25
C LYS A 15 -16.73 6.98 10.78
N LYS A 16 -15.65 6.58 10.09
CA LYS A 16 -14.25 6.73 10.49
C LYS A 16 -13.94 6.09 11.85
N ILE A 17 -14.58 4.96 12.15
CA ILE A 17 -14.45 4.25 13.42
C ILE A 17 -13.83 2.88 13.17
N TRP A 18 -12.99 2.45 14.11
CA TRP A 18 -12.46 1.10 14.16
C TRP A 18 -13.48 0.16 14.78
N THR A 19 -13.63 -1.02 14.20
CA THR A 19 -14.55 -2.06 14.69
C THR A 19 -13.90 -3.43 14.53
N THR A 20 -14.26 -4.36 15.40
CA THR A 20 -13.87 -5.78 15.28
C THR A 20 -14.92 -6.61 14.56
N GLN A 21 -16.05 -5.99 14.19
CA GLN A 21 -17.11 -6.65 13.45
C GLN A 21 -16.85 -6.57 11.95
N CYS A 22 -17.04 -7.69 11.25
CA CYS A 22 -16.87 -7.80 9.80
C CYS A 22 -18.01 -7.14 8.99
N THR A 23 -19.00 -6.55 9.66
CA THR A 23 -20.16 -5.89 9.03
C THR A 23 -20.38 -4.50 9.60
N THR A 24 -20.69 -3.54 8.73
CA THR A 24 -21.20 -2.23 9.14
C THR A 24 -22.59 -2.35 9.79
N ALA A 25 -23.02 -1.31 10.52
CA ALA A 25 -24.38 -1.21 11.05
C ALA A 25 -25.49 -1.33 9.97
N ASN A 26 -25.13 -1.18 8.69
CA ASN A 26 -26.03 -1.29 7.53
C ASN A 26 -25.93 -2.66 6.83
N GLY A 27 -25.26 -3.65 7.44
CA GLY A 27 -25.13 -5.00 6.90
C GLY A 27 -24.14 -5.16 5.74
N LYS A 28 -23.43 -4.09 5.34
CA LYS A 28 -22.38 -4.19 4.32
C LYS A 28 -21.13 -4.84 4.89
N PRO A 29 -20.47 -5.75 4.14
CA PRO A 29 -19.20 -6.34 4.54
C PRO A 29 -18.14 -5.25 4.65
N LEU A 30 -17.36 -5.29 5.73
CA LEU A 30 -16.21 -4.44 5.94
C LEU A 30 -14.94 -5.17 5.54
N GLU A 31 -14.06 -4.45 4.86
CA GLU A 31 -12.75 -4.96 4.51
C GLU A 31 -11.81 -4.85 5.72
N ARG A 32 -10.94 -5.86 5.86
CA ARG A 32 -9.95 -5.91 6.94
C ARG A 32 -9.06 -4.68 6.83
N ALA A 33 -8.77 -4.04 7.96
CA ALA A 33 -7.96 -2.83 7.97
C ALA A 33 -6.57 -3.04 7.33
N PHE A 34 -5.99 -4.24 7.48
CA PHE A 34 -4.76 -4.61 6.80
C PHE A 34 -4.88 -4.48 5.28
N ASN A 35 -5.96 -5.02 4.70
CA ASN A 35 -6.14 -5.03 3.25
C ASN A 35 -6.28 -3.60 2.73
N MET A 36 -7.17 -2.84 3.35
CA MET A 36 -7.50 -1.48 2.92
C MET A 36 -6.33 -0.49 3.05
N PHE A 37 -5.53 -0.60 4.12
CA PHE A 37 -4.45 0.36 4.37
C PHE A 37 -3.08 -0.10 3.85
N ILE A 38 -2.82 -1.41 3.79
CA ILE A 38 -1.51 -1.95 3.42
C ILE A 38 -1.56 -2.61 2.04
N LEU A 39 -2.40 -3.64 1.85
CA LEU A 39 -2.39 -4.42 0.61
C LEU A 39 -2.88 -3.61 -0.59
N ASP A 40 -3.93 -2.80 -0.45
CA ASP A 40 -4.49 -2.00 -1.54
C ASP A 40 -3.47 -1.06 -2.16
N VAL A 41 -2.62 -0.46 -1.32
CA VAL A 41 -1.55 0.43 -1.78
C VAL A 41 -0.50 -0.37 -2.57
N ILE A 42 -0.11 -1.54 -2.08
CA ILE A 42 0.83 -2.44 -2.76
C ILE A 42 0.25 -2.91 -4.10
N PHE A 43 -1.01 -3.37 -4.13
CA PHE A 43 -1.67 -3.81 -5.35
C PHE A 43 -1.79 -2.69 -6.38
N LYS A 44 -2.11 -1.48 -5.94
CA LYS A 44 -2.19 -0.31 -6.82
C LYS A 44 -0.83 0.01 -7.45
N VAL A 45 0.26 -0.03 -6.69
CA VAL A 45 1.62 0.11 -7.22
C VAL A 45 1.90 -0.95 -8.28
N PHE A 46 1.62 -2.22 -7.96
CA PHE A 46 1.80 -3.33 -8.91
C PHE A 46 1.01 -3.12 -10.20
N GLN A 47 -0.28 -2.82 -10.11
CA GLN A 47 -1.14 -2.64 -11.28
C GLN A 47 -0.71 -1.46 -12.14
N THR A 48 -0.40 -0.32 -11.52
CA THR A 48 0.02 0.89 -12.22
C THR A 48 1.36 0.70 -12.95
N VAL A 49 2.32 0.00 -12.34
CA VAL A 49 3.62 -0.30 -12.97
C VAL A 49 3.49 -1.38 -14.05
N MET A 50 2.74 -2.45 -13.81
CA MET A 50 2.56 -3.54 -14.79
C MET A 50 1.74 -3.10 -16.01
N SER A 51 0.81 -2.15 -15.84
CA SER A 51 0.02 -1.58 -16.94
C SER A 51 0.76 -0.49 -17.73
N ARG A 52 2.03 -0.18 -17.38
CA ARG A 52 2.89 0.83 -18.03
C ARG A 52 2.24 2.22 -18.14
N LYS A 53 1.47 2.62 -17.13
CA LYS A 53 0.81 3.93 -17.12
C LYS A 53 1.73 4.98 -16.49
N GLU A 54 2.69 5.48 -17.24
CA GLU A 54 3.69 6.45 -16.74
C GLU A 54 3.08 7.65 -16.00
N ASN A 55 1.99 8.21 -16.52
CA ASN A 55 1.28 9.32 -15.87
C ASN A 55 0.74 8.94 -14.47
N GLU A 56 0.22 7.73 -14.31
CA GLU A 56 -0.25 7.25 -13.01
C GLU A 56 0.92 6.92 -12.07
N ILE A 57 2.03 6.40 -12.61
CA ILE A 57 3.27 6.14 -11.84
C ILE A 57 3.79 7.48 -11.27
N LEU A 58 3.92 8.51 -12.11
CA LEU A 58 4.38 9.83 -11.71
C LEU A 58 3.45 10.50 -10.68
N ALA A 59 2.15 10.25 -10.76
CA ALA A 59 1.18 10.74 -9.76
C ALA A 59 1.19 9.93 -8.45
N LEU A 60 1.70 8.69 -8.47
CA LEU A 60 1.76 7.80 -7.31
C LEU A 60 3.02 8.02 -6.47
N LEU A 61 4.16 8.29 -7.10
CA LEU A 61 5.45 8.49 -6.44
C LEU A 61 5.40 9.54 -5.30
N PRO A 62 4.77 10.73 -5.46
CA PRO A 62 4.68 11.72 -4.39
C PRO A 62 3.80 11.25 -3.23
N LYS A 63 2.74 10.46 -3.50
CA LYS A 63 1.83 9.93 -2.47
C LYS A 63 2.52 8.92 -1.58
N LEU A 64 3.48 8.19 -2.14
CA LEU A 64 4.30 7.21 -1.43
C LEU A 64 5.59 7.83 -0.87
N GLN A 65 5.82 9.13 -1.11
CA GLN A 65 7.05 9.85 -0.74
C GLN A 65 8.33 9.21 -1.32
N ILE A 66 8.23 8.64 -2.52
CA ILE A 66 9.34 7.97 -3.21
C ILE A 66 9.92 8.91 -4.26
N ASN A 67 11.25 9.11 -4.20
CA ASN A 67 12.00 9.80 -5.23
C ASN A 67 12.77 8.79 -6.09
N LEU A 68 12.56 8.87 -7.41
CA LEU A 68 13.31 8.10 -8.40
C LEU A 68 14.38 8.98 -9.07
N THR A 69 15.57 8.42 -9.26
CA THR A 69 16.63 9.05 -10.06
C THR A 69 16.28 9.02 -11.56
N SER A 70 17.00 9.80 -12.37
CA SER A 70 16.78 9.85 -13.82
C SER A 70 17.00 8.50 -14.50
N GLU A 71 17.95 7.69 -14.01
CA GLU A 71 18.19 6.33 -14.48
C GLU A 71 17.05 5.39 -14.05
N GLU A 72 16.58 5.53 -12.81
CA GLU A 72 15.51 4.69 -12.27
C GLU A 72 14.19 4.86 -13.03
N LYS A 73 13.94 6.07 -13.56
CA LYS A 73 12.75 6.38 -14.38
C LYS A 73 12.77 5.75 -15.76
N GLN A 74 13.93 5.31 -16.26
CA GLN A 74 14.04 4.65 -17.56
C GLN A 74 13.72 3.16 -17.48
N PHE A 75 13.69 2.58 -16.28
CA PHE A 75 13.27 1.20 -16.11
C PHE A 75 11.76 1.08 -16.28
N GLU A 76 11.33 -0.03 -16.86
CA GLU A 76 9.92 -0.36 -17.03
C GLU A 76 9.59 -1.73 -16.43
N GLY A 77 8.31 -1.97 -16.13
CA GLY A 77 7.82 -3.28 -15.71
C GLY A 77 8.45 -3.78 -14.40
N LYS A 78 8.90 -5.04 -14.39
CA LYS A 78 9.41 -5.71 -13.18
C LYS A 78 10.63 -4.99 -12.54
N PRO A 79 11.64 -4.53 -13.31
CA PRO A 79 12.74 -3.73 -12.78
C PRO A 79 12.30 -2.47 -12.03
N LEU A 80 11.40 -1.67 -12.62
CA LEU A 80 10.88 -0.44 -12.00
C LEU A 80 10.13 -0.74 -10.71
N LEU A 81 9.27 -1.77 -10.76
CA LEU A 81 8.51 -2.21 -9.61
C LEU A 81 9.43 -2.61 -8.44
N LYS A 82 10.52 -3.32 -8.71
CA LYS A 82 11.50 -3.73 -7.69
C LYS A 82 12.13 -2.51 -7.03
N ILE A 83 12.48 -1.48 -7.80
CA ILE A 83 13.07 -0.23 -7.28
C ILE A 83 12.06 0.51 -6.39
N ILE A 84 10.83 0.68 -6.87
CA ILE A 84 9.76 1.35 -6.12
C ILE A 84 9.48 0.62 -4.81
N LEU A 85 9.34 -0.71 -4.83
CA LEU A 85 9.06 -1.49 -3.63
C LEU A 85 10.21 -1.45 -2.62
N ASN A 86 11.46 -1.51 -3.07
CA ASN A 86 12.63 -1.40 -2.17
C ASN A 86 12.69 -0.05 -1.47
N LYS A 87 12.31 1.04 -2.15
CA LYS A 87 12.25 2.39 -1.55
C LYS A 87 11.02 2.56 -0.66
N TYR A 88 9.90 1.93 -1.02
CA TYR A 88 8.65 2.03 -0.26
C TYR A 88 8.67 1.21 1.03
N LEU A 89 9.23 -0.01 0.97
CA LEU A 89 9.33 -0.96 2.08
C LEU A 89 10.77 -1.45 2.18
N PRO A 90 11.66 -0.69 2.84
CA PRO A 90 13.04 -1.09 3.03
C PRO A 90 13.13 -2.34 3.91
N ALA A 91 13.46 -3.48 3.30
CA ALA A 91 13.52 -4.76 4.02
C ALA A 91 14.52 -4.76 5.17
N GLY A 92 15.64 -4.03 5.04
CA GLY A 92 16.66 -3.93 6.08
C GLY A 92 16.11 -3.32 7.38
N GLU A 93 15.38 -2.21 7.29
CA GLU A 93 14.76 -1.58 8.47
C GLU A 93 13.65 -2.45 9.06
N ALA A 94 12.83 -3.07 8.21
CA ALA A 94 11.77 -3.96 8.65
C ALA A 94 12.33 -5.17 9.41
N ILE A 95 13.42 -5.78 8.94
CA ILE A 95 14.04 -6.94 9.58
C ILE A 95 14.73 -6.53 10.89
N MET A 96 15.48 -5.42 10.91
CA MET A 96 16.11 -4.94 12.13
C MET A 96 15.12 -4.57 13.23
N GLY A 97 13.94 -4.05 12.86
CA GLY A 97 12.87 -3.75 13.82
C GLY A 97 12.10 -4.97 14.36
N MET A 98 12.36 -6.17 13.83
CA MET A 98 11.76 -7.43 14.29
C MET A 98 12.68 -8.26 15.20
N ALA A 99 13.99 -7.97 15.20
CA ALA A 99 14.99 -8.64 16.03
C ALA A 99 15.08 -7.99 17.42
#